data_AF-A0A9E2CIX5-F1
#
_entry.id   AF-A0A9E2CIX5-F1
#
_cell.length_a   1.000
_cell.length_b   1.000
_cell.length_c   1.000
_cell.angle_alpha   90.00
_cell.angle_beta   90.00
_cell.angle_gamma   90.00
#
_symmetry.space_group_name_H-M   'P 1'
#
loop_
_entity.id
_entity.type
_entity.pdbx_description
1 polymer ?
#
loop_
_entity_poly.entity_id
_entity_poly.type
_entity_poly.pdbx_seq_one_letter_code
_entity_poly.pdbx_strand_id
1 'polypeptide(L)'
;MNNLAEVNLSSEPLTRMLYGAIPTKLLLTGVELKVFSHLTEPRSAESLARRISSHPEKTQLFLDGLVANELLGKQDGRYRNTPLAD
;
A
#
# COMPACT_ATOMS: atom_id res chain seq x y z
N MET A 1 -41.89 -5.18 24.77
CA MET A 1 -40.42 -4.96 24.83
C MET A 1 -39.85 -5.46 23.51
N ASN A 2 -39.68 -4.58 22.53
CA ASN A 2 -39.13 -4.98 21.23
C ASN A 2 -37.61 -5.04 21.34
N ASN A 3 -37.09 -6.26 21.18
CA ASN A 3 -35.67 -6.52 20.96
C ASN A 3 -35.36 -6.12 19.50
N LEU A 4 -35.00 -4.85 19.30
CA LEU A 4 -34.46 -4.40 18.03
C LEU A 4 -33.04 -4.97 17.93
N ALA A 5 -32.87 -6.00 17.13
CA ALA A 5 -31.56 -6.53 16.81
C ALA A 5 -30.65 -5.36 16.39
N GLU A 6 -29.52 -5.19 17.08
CA GLU A 6 -28.52 -4.19 16.73
C GLU A 6 -28.06 -4.45 15.30
N VAL A 7 -28.52 -3.62 14.37
CA VAL A 7 -28.04 -3.65 12.98
C VAL A 7 -26.62 -3.09 13.01
N ASN A 8 -25.62 -3.95 12.84
CA ASN A 8 -24.24 -3.53 12.64
C ASN A 8 -24.12 -2.88 11.25
N LEU A 9 -24.41 -1.59 11.17
CA LEU A 9 -24.33 -0.77 9.95
C LEU A 9 -22.87 -0.39 9.69
N SER A 10 -22.06 -1.34 9.20
CA SER A 10 -20.73 -1.04 8.69
C SER A 10 -20.81 -0.46 7.27
N SER A 11 -20.18 0.69 7.03
CA SER A 11 -20.02 1.25 5.68
C SER A 11 -18.93 0.55 4.86
N GLU A 12 -18.19 -0.39 5.46
CA GLU A 12 -17.03 -1.04 4.86
C GLU A 12 -17.30 -1.64 3.48
N PRO A 13 -18.42 -2.36 3.21
CA PRO A 13 -18.69 -2.91 1.88
C PRO A 13 -18.80 -1.81 0.81
N LEU A 14 -19.46 -0.68 1.13
CA LEU A 14 -19.61 0.45 0.21
C LEU A 14 -18.27 1.15 -0.01
N THR A 15 -17.50 1.37 1.04
CA THR A 15 -16.15 1.95 0.97
C THR A 15 -15.23 1.08 0.11
N ARG A 16 -15.29 -0.25 0.25
CA ARG A 16 -14.52 -1.20 -0.57
C ARG A 16 -14.90 -1.12 -2.05
N MET A 17 -16.20 -1.02 -2.36
CA MET A 17 -16.66 -0.83 -3.74
C MET A 17 -16.22 0.52 -4.31
N LEU A 18 -16.35 1.60 -3.53
CA LEU A 18 -16.00 2.96 -3.94
C LEU A 18 -14.50 3.10 -4.24
N TYR A 19 -13.65 2.47 -3.45
CA TYR A 19 -12.19 2.60 -3.55
C TYR A 19 -11.49 1.39 -4.19
N GLY A 20 -12.23 0.41 -4.70
CA GLY A 20 -11.67 -0.84 -5.23
C GLY A 20 -10.65 -0.67 -6.37
N ALA A 21 -10.68 0.46 -7.09
CA ALA A 21 -9.70 0.77 -8.13
C ALA A 21 -8.34 1.26 -7.59
N ILE A 22 -8.28 1.72 -6.34
CA ILE A 22 -7.04 2.28 -5.75
C ILE A 22 -5.96 1.21 -5.58
N PRO A 23 -6.22 0.03 -4.97
CA PRO A 23 -5.22 -1.03 -4.83
C PRO A 23 -4.64 -1.48 -6.18
N THR A 24 -5.50 -1.61 -7.20
CA THR A 24 -5.07 -1.98 -8.57
C THR A 24 -4.11 -0.95 -9.15
N LYS A 25 -4.38 0.35 -9.00
CA LYS A 25 -3.47 1.40 -9.47
C LYS A 25 -2.15 1.40 -8.72
N LEU A 26 -2.18 1.19 -7.40
CA LEU A 26 -0.96 1.07 -6.59
C LEU A 26 -0.08 -0.09 -7.07
N LEU A 27 -0.68 -1.27 -7.27
CA LEU A 27 0.03 -2.46 -7.77
C LEU A 27 0.64 -2.21 -9.15
N LEU A 28 -0.15 -1.72 -10.10
CA LEU A 28 0.31 -1.45 -11.47
C LEU A 28 1.46 -0.43 -11.49
N THR A 29 1.32 0.68 -10.78
CA THR A 29 2.41 1.68 -10.65
C THR A 29 3.65 1.08 -9.98
N GLY A 30 3.49 0.18 -9.00
CA GLY A 30 4.61 -0.54 -8.37
C GLY A 30 5.38 -1.41 -9.36
N VAL A 31 4.67 -2.10 -10.25
CA VAL A 31 5.26 -2.90 -11.34
C VAL A 31 5.95 -2.01 -12.37
N GLU A 32 5.28 -0.95 -12.84
CA GLU A 32 5.81 0.00 -13.83
C GLU A 32 7.12 0.66 -13.36
N LEU A 33 7.17 1.05 -12.09
CA LEU A 33 8.35 1.68 -11.47
C LEU A 33 9.38 0.67 -10.95
N LYS A 34 9.15 -0.63 -11.15
CA LYS A 34 10.02 -1.74 -10.68
C LYS A 34 10.33 -1.66 -9.18
N VAL A 35 9.35 -1.21 -8.39
CA VAL A 35 9.50 -1.02 -6.95
C VAL A 35 9.85 -2.33 -6.25
N PHE A 36 9.13 -3.41 -6.56
CA PHE A 36 9.34 -4.73 -5.95
C PHE A 36 10.73 -5.30 -6.25
N SER A 37 11.24 -5.08 -7.46
CA SER A 37 12.61 -5.49 -7.84
C SER A 37 13.70 -4.73 -7.06
N HIS A 38 13.41 -3.53 -6.59
CA HIS A 38 14.34 -2.74 -5.78
C HIS A 38 14.26 -3.04 -4.29
N LEU A 39 13.17 -3.65 -3.80
CA LEU A 39 12.86 -3.85 -2.38
C LEU A 39 12.97 -5.32 -1.93
N THR A 40 13.73 -6.14 -2.64
CA THR A 40 14.18 -7.47 -2.16
C THR A 40 14.95 -7.35 -0.84
N GLU A 41 15.66 -6.24 -0.67
CA GLU A 41 16.31 -5.79 0.56
C GLU A 41 15.67 -4.51 1.12
N PRO A 42 15.63 -4.31 2.46
CA PRO A 42 15.04 -3.12 3.05
C PRO A 42 15.67 -1.79 2.57
N ARG A 43 14.84 -0.82 2.14
CA ARG A 43 15.30 0.53 1.74
C ARG A 43 14.41 1.63 2.30
N SER A 44 14.98 2.81 2.55
CA SER A 44 14.17 4.00 2.84
C SER A 44 13.50 4.54 1.58
N ALA A 45 12.46 5.35 1.75
CA ALA A 45 11.78 6.03 0.65
C ALA A 45 12.74 6.93 -0.13
N GLU A 46 13.65 7.67 0.53
CA GLU A 46 14.61 8.53 -0.18
C GLU A 46 15.59 7.72 -1.03
N SER A 47 16.04 6.56 -0.53
CA SER A 47 16.93 5.69 -1.29
C SER A 47 16.24 5.10 -2.52
N LEU A 48 14.95 4.77 -2.43
CA LEU A 48 14.21 4.26 -3.58
C LEU A 48 13.90 5.37 -4.57
N ALA A 49 13.48 6.54 -4.08
CA ALA A 49 13.15 7.71 -4.91
C ALA A 49 14.32 8.11 -5.82
N ARG A 50 15.55 8.05 -5.31
CA ARG A 50 16.76 8.27 -6.14
C ARG A 50 16.95 7.23 -7.25
N ARG A 51 16.53 5.98 -7.04
CA ARG A 51 16.69 4.89 -8.03
C ARG A 51 15.66 4.97 -9.16
N ILE A 52 14.43 5.38 -8.81
CA ILE A 52 13.32 5.49 -9.76
C ILE A 52 13.10 6.92 -10.25
N SER A 53 14.02 7.84 -9.93
CA SER A 53 14.00 9.25 -10.33
C SER A 53 12.69 9.98 -9.97
N SER A 54 12.25 9.85 -8.72
CA SER A 54 11.00 10.44 -8.21
C SER A 54 11.21 11.34 -6.98
N HIS A 55 10.16 12.04 -6.56
CA HIS A 55 10.19 12.90 -5.37
C HIS A 55 10.10 12.07 -4.08
N PRO A 56 11.02 12.23 -3.10
CA PRO A 56 11.07 11.40 -1.90
C PRO A 56 9.75 11.32 -1.11
N GLU A 57 9.11 12.46 -0.84
CA GLU A 57 7.85 12.49 -0.07
C GLU A 57 6.70 11.79 -0.80
N LYS A 58 6.64 11.92 -2.14
CA LYS A 58 5.60 11.26 -2.94
C LYS A 58 5.85 9.77 -3.03
N THR A 59 7.11 9.37 -3.13
CA THR A 59 7.51 7.96 -3.03
C THR A 59 7.13 7.39 -1.68
N GLN A 60 7.35 8.11 -0.58
CA GLN A 60 6.97 7.63 0.75
C GLN A 60 5.46 7.39 0.85
N LEU A 61 4.63 8.35 0.41
CA LEU A 61 3.17 8.19 0.39
C LEU A 61 2.71 7.00 -0.46
N PHE A 62 3.34 6.83 -1.62
CA PHE A 62 3.07 5.68 -2.49
C PHE A 62 3.44 4.35 -1.83
N LEU A 63 4.62 4.27 -1.21
CA LEU A 63 5.07 3.08 -0.49
C LEU A 63 4.19 2.78 0.74
N ASP A 64 3.78 3.80 1.49
CA ASP A 64 2.84 3.65 2.60
C ASP A 64 1.47 3.15 2.12
N GLY A 65 1.03 3.55 0.92
CA GLY A 65 -0.14 2.98 0.25
C GLY A 65 0.03 1.49 -0.07
N LEU A 66 1.20 1.06 -0.55
CA LEU A 66 1.50 -0.35 -0.77
C LEU A 66 1.56 -1.15 0.54
N VAL A 67 2.04 -0.55 1.64
CA VAL A 67 2.03 -1.15 2.98
C VAL A 67 0.61 -1.35 3.48
N ALA A 68 -0.26 -0.35 3.30
CA ALA A 68 -1.67 -0.46 3.67
C ALA A 68 -2.44 -1.56 2.89
N ASN A 69 -1.88 -2.02 1.76
CA ASN A 69 -2.40 -3.12 0.96
C ASN A 69 -1.57 -4.41 1.11
N GLU A 70 -0.73 -4.49 2.15
CA GLU A 70 0.05 -5.69 2.51
C GLU A 70 1.07 -6.15 1.46
N LEU A 71 1.36 -5.34 0.44
CA LEU A 71 2.36 -5.65 -0.58
C LEU A 71 3.77 -5.36 -0.09
N LEU A 72 3.92 -4.39 0.82
CA LEU A 72 5.19 -4.05 1.47
C LEU A 72 5.06 -4.09 2.98
N GLY A 73 6.15 -4.44 3.66
CA GLY A 73 6.32 -4.19 5.09
C GLY A 73 7.09 -2.89 5.31
N LYS A 74 6.83 -2.20 6.43
CA LYS A 74 7.61 -1.04 6.88
C LYS A 74 8.13 -1.25 8.30
N GLN A 75 9.43 -1.18 8.48
CA GLN A 75 10.10 -1.30 9.77
C GLN A 75 11.22 -0.27 9.85
N ASP A 76 11.28 0.49 10.94
CA ASP A 76 12.31 1.51 11.20
C ASP A 76 12.52 2.49 10.01
N GLY A 77 11.41 2.89 9.38
CA GLY A 77 11.41 3.80 8.22
C GLY A 77 11.89 3.17 6.90
N ARG A 78 12.10 1.86 6.85
CA ARG A 78 12.53 1.11 5.66
C ARG A 78 11.44 0.16 5.19
N TYR A 79 11.37 -0.02 3.87
CA TYR A 79 10.38 -0.81 3.16
C TYR A 79 11.02 -2.04 2.56
N ARG A 80 10.30 -3.16 2.56
CA ARG A 80 10.67 -4.44 1.92
C ARG A 80 9.42 -5.13 1.38
N ASN A 81 9.55 -5.97 0.36
CA ASN A 81 8.47 -6.85 -0.08
C ASN A 81 7.96 -7.71 1.08
N THR A 82 6.64 -7.90 1.15
CA THR A 82 6.06 -9.02 1.90
C THR A 82 6.13 -10.29 1.05
N PRO A 83 5.89 -11.49 1.62
CA PRO A 83 5.84 -12.72 0.82
C PRO A 83 4.81 -12.72 -0.32
N LEU A 84 3.80 -11.84 -0.27
CA LEU A 84 2.81 -11.70 -1.35
C LEU A 84 3.39 -11.05 -2.61
N ALA A 85 4.45 -10.26 -2.48
CA ALA A 85 5.01 -9.42 -3.53
C ALA A 85 6.51 -9.68 -3.80
N ASP A 86 7.06 -10.78 -3.25
CA ASP A 86 8.46 -11.19 -3.43
C ASP A 86 8.70 -11.98 -4.73
#